data_AF-A0A4V1IZN7-F1
#
_entry.id   AF-A0A4V1IZN7-F1
#
_cell.length_a   1.000
_cell.length_b   1.000
_cell.length_c   1.000
_cell.angle_alpha   90.00
_cell.angle_beta   90.00
_cell.angle_gamma   90.00
#
_symmetry.space_group_name_H-M   'P 1'
#
loop_
_entity.id
_entity.type
_entity.pdbx_description
1 polymer ?
#
loop_
_entity_poly.entity_id
_entity_poly.type
_entity_poly.pdbx_seq_one_letter_code
_entity_poly.pdbx_strand_id
1 'polypeptide(L)' 'MGFINLFLITLPFAIIGGAVKWPPTIVFILNFIAIVPLAKLLGIATEEIAFRTSQSIGGLLNASFGNAVEMI' A
#
# COMPACT_ATOMS: atom_id res chain seq x y z
N MET A 1 -10.09 -5.32 -11.05
CA MET A 1 -9.06 -5.99 -10.22
C MET A 1 -7.72 -6.20 -10.94
N GLY A 2 -7.67 -6.51 -12.25
CA GLY A 2 -6.47 -7.08 -12.88
C GLY A 2 -5.21 -6.18 -13.02
N PHE A 3 -5.34 -4.98 -13.58
CA PHE A 3 -4.14 -4.25 -14.07
C PHE A 3 -3.31 -3.56 -12.99
N ILE A 4 -3.93 -3.06 -11.92
CA ILE A 4 -3.19 -2.37 -10.83
C ILE A 4 -2.34 -3.37 -10.02
N ASN A 5 -2.82 -4.60 -9.82
CA ASN A 5 -2.08 -5.63 -9.09
C ASN A 5 -0.81 -6.07 -9.82
N LEU A 6 -0.69 -5.81 -11.13
CA LEU A 6 0.53 -6.05 -11.89
C LEU A 6 1.71 -5.26 -11.31
N PHE A 7 1.47 -4.07 -10.77
CA PHE A 7 2.49 -3.25 -10.14
C PHE A 7 3.03 -3.85 -8.83
N LEU A 8 2.36 -4.84 -8.23
CA LEU A 8 2.93 -5.54 -7.07
C LEU A 8 4.22 -6.28 -7.40
N ILE A 9 4.48 -6.57 -8.68
CA ILE A 9 5.74 -7.16 -9.10
C ILE A 9 6.94 -6.24 -8.82
N THR A 10 6.75 -4.91 -8.76
CA THR A 10 7.84 -3.97 -8.47
C THR A 10 8.22 -3.95 -6.99
N LEU A 11 7.34 -4.43 -6.10
CA LEU A 11 7.58 -4.48 -4.66
C LEU A 11 8.81 -5.33 -4.27
N PRO A 12 8.96 -6.60 -4.69
CA PRO A 12 10.17 -7.37 -4.39
C PRO A 12 11.43 -6.72 -4.97
N PHE A 13 11.36 -6.11 -6.16
CA PHE A 13 12.51 -5.39 -6.73
C PHE A 13 12.85 -4.13 -5.94
N ALA A 14 11.85 -3.40 -5.42
CA ALA A 14 12.06 -2.24 -4.55
C ALA A 14 12.79 -2.63 -3.26
N ILE A 15 12.37 -3.74 -2.63
CA ILE A 15 12.97 -4.27 -1.39
C ILE A 15 14.42 -4.73 -1.66
N ILE A 16 14.64 -5.53 -2.70
CA ILE A 16 15.96 -6.03 -3.07
C ILE A 16 16.88 -4.86 -3.45
N GLY A 17 16.40 -3.94 -4.28
CA GLY A 17 17.17 -2.76 -4.71
C GLY A 17 17.56 -1.87 -3.54
N GLY A 18 16.69 -1.68 -2.55
CA GLY A 18 17.00 -0.99 -1.31
C GLY A 18 18.05 -1.73 -0.46
N ALA A 19 17.90 -3.05 -0.31
CA ALA A 19 18.82 -3.87 0.49
C ALA A 19 20.24 -3.95 -0.12
N VAL A 20 20.33 -4.02 -1.45
CA VAL A 20 21.60 -4.13 -2.20
C VAL A 20 22.14 -2.76 -2.64
N LYS A 21 21.52 -1.65 -2.20
CA LYS A 21 21.94 -0.26 -2.48
C LYS A 21 22.05 0.06 -3.97
N TRP A 22 21.02 -0.28 -4.74
CA TRP A 22 20.87 0.19 -6.12
C TRP A 22 20.82 1.72 -6.21
N PRO A 23 21.00 2.29 -7.42
CA PRO A 23 20.90 3.74 -7.60
C PRO A 23 19.62 4.31 -6.98
N PRO A 24 19.71 5.39 -6.17
CA PRO A 24 18.58 5.92 -5.40
C PRO A 24 17.36 6.26 -6.28
N THR A 25 17.59 6.76 -7.50
CA THR A 25 16.52 7.08 -8.46
C THR A 25 15.71 5.84 -8.86
N ILE A 26 16.38 4.69 -9.06
CA ILE A 26 15.70 3.44 -9.45
C ILE A 26 14.88 2.91 -8.28
N VAL A 27 15.47 2.90 -7.07
CA VAL A 27 14.78 2.47 -5.85
C VAL A 27 13.55 3.35 -5.58
N PHE A 28 13.68 4.67 -5.77
CA PHE A 28 12.56 5.61 -5.63
C PHE A 28 11.41 5.30 -6.59
N ILE A 29 11.70 5.12 -7.88
CA ILE A 29 10.67 4.82 -8.89
C ILE A 29 9.98 3.48 -8.60
N LEU A 30 10.74 2.45 -8.22
CA LEU A 30 10.18 1.14 -7.89
C LEU A 30 9.24 1.19 -6.68
N ASN A 31 9.62 1.93 -5.62
CA ASN A 31 8.78 2.15 -4.45
C ASN A 31 7.53 2.96 -4.79
N PHE A 32 7.67 4.04 -5.57
CA PHE A 32 6.55 4.86 -6.01
C PHE A 32 5.49 4.05 -6.74
N ILE A 33 5.90 3.21 -7.69
CA ILE A 33 4.99 2.32 -8.43
C ILE A 33 4.37 1.26 -7.50
N ALA A 34 5.14 0.73 -6.55
CA ALA A 34 4.67 -0.30 -5.61
C ALA A 34 3.61 0.22 -4.62
N ILE A 35 3.65 1.51 -4.24
CA ILE A 35 2.69 2.12 -3.32
C ILE A 35 1.27 2.13 -3.91
N VAL A 36 1.11 2.33 -5.22
CA VAL A 36 -0.20 2.43 -5.88
C VAL A 36 -1.11 1.22 -5.63
N PRO A 37 -0.70 -0.03 -5.93
CA PRO A 37 -1.53 -1.20 -5.60
C PRO A 37 -1.63 -1.46 -4.10
N LEU A 38 -0.60 -1.16 -3.31
CA LEU A 38 -0.61 -1.36 -1.86
C LEU A 38 -1.66 -0.47 -1.17
N ALA A 39 -1.75 0.79 -1.57
CA ALA A 39 -2.76 1.73 -1.10
C ALA A 39 -4.18 1.19 -1.29
N LYS A 40 -4.44 0.64 -2.47
CA LYS A 40 -5.72 0.04 -2.80
C LYS A 40 -6.02 -1.23 -1.99
N LEU A 41 -5.02 -2.10 -1.82
CA LEU A 41 -5.15 -3.30 -0.99
C LEU A 41 -5.42 -2.94 0.47
N LEU A 42 -4.76 -1.90 0.99
CA LEU A 42 -4.97 -1.40 2.34
C LEU A 42 -6.41 -0.88 2.53
N GLY A 43 -6.93 -0.11 1.57
CA GLY A 43 -8.32 0.35 1.60
C GLY A 43 -9.33 -0.81 1.66
N ILE A 44 -9.17 -1.80 0.77
CA ILE A 44 -10.03 -3.00 0.75
C ILE A 44 -9.94 -3.78 2.06
N ALA A 45 -8.73 -3.97 2.58
CA ALA A 45 -8.52 -4.65 3.86
C ALA A 45 -9.19 -3.88 5.01
N THR A 46 -9.10 -2.56 5.00
CA THR A 46 -9.71 -1.68 6.01
C THR A 46 -11.23 -1.77 5.96
N GLU A 47 -11.83 -1.74 4.78
CA GLU A 47 -13.28 -1.91 4.59
C GLU A 47 -13.76 -3.27 5.11
N GLU A 48 -13.04 -4.35 4.78
CA GLU A 48 -13.40 -5.70 5.20
C GLU A 48 -13.28 -5.90 6.72
N ILE A 49 -12.26 -5.29 7.34
CA ILE A 49 -12.11 -5.30 8.80
C ILE A 49 -13.20 -4.44 9.44
N ALA A 50 -13.44 -3.23 8.93
CA ALA A 50 -14.47 -2.34 9.44
C ALA A 50 -15.86 -2.99 9.39
N PHE A 51 -16.17 -3.74 8.33
CA PHE A 51 -17.42 -4.50 8.19
C PHE A 51 -17.60 -5.57 9.28
N ARG A 52 -16.51 -6.16 9.76
CA ARG A 52 -16.52 -7.20 10.81
C ARG A 52 -16.39 -6.64 12.22
N THR A 53 -16.30 -5.33 12.38
CA THR A 53 -16.09 -4.67 13.68
C THR A 53 -17.25 -3.74 14.04
N SER A 54 -17.28 -3.23 15.29
CA SER A 54 -18.29 -2.27 15.71
C SER A 54 -18.18 -0.94 14.94
N GLN A 55 -19.29 -0.21 14.84
CA GLN A 55 -19.37 1.06 14.11
C GLN A 55 -18.30 2.08 14.57
N SER A 56 -18.01 2.15 15.87
CA SER A 56 -16.97 3.03 16.41
C SER A 56 -15.57 2.63 15.96
N ILE A 57 -15.24 1.33 15.98
CA ILE A 57 -13.92 0.85 15.54
C ILE A 57 -13.77 0.95 14.03
N GLY A 58 -14.83 0.63 13.26
CA GLY A 58 -14.84 0.79 11.81
C GLY A 58 -14.63 2.24 11.37
N GLY A 59 -15.24 3.20 12.08
CA GLY A 59 -15.02 4.64 11.84
C GLY A 59 -13.57 5.07 12.11
N LEU A 60 -12.97 4.59 13.21
CA LEU A 60 -11.57 4.86 13.54
C LEU A 60 -10.60 4.24 12.52
N LEU A 61 -10.88 3.02 12.05
CA LEU A 61 -10.09 2.33 11.04
C LEU A 61 -10.12 3.07 9.71
N ASN A 62 -11.29 3.52 9.25
CA ASN A 62 -11.40 4.29 8.01
C ASN A 62 -10.69 5.65 8.12
N ALA A 63 -10.81 6.35 9.26
CA ALA A 63 -10.10 7.60 9.48
C ALA A 63 -8.57 7.45 9.53
N SER A 64 -8.06 6.31 10.01
CA SER A 64 -6.63 6.07 10.16
C SER A 64 -6.00 5.44 8.92
N PHE A 65 -6.63 4.41 8.35
CA PHE A 65 -6.10 3.62 7.25
C PHE A 65 -6.66 3.98 5.87
N GLY A 66 -7.83 4.62 5.81
CA GLY A 66 -8.40 5.10 4.54
C GLY A 66 -7.51 6.13 3.85
N ASN A 67 -6.81 6.96 4.65
CA ASN A 67 -5.85 7.98 4.18
C ASN A 67 -4.40 7.65 4.57
N ALA A 68 -4.10 6.41 4.99
CA ALA A 68 -2.76 6.08 5.51
C ALA A 68 -1.64 6.32 4.50
N VAL A 69 -1.91 6.15 3.21
CA VAL A 69 -0.91 6.36 2.13
C VAL A 69 -0.53 7.82 1.97
N GLU A 70 -1.41 8.74 2.35
CA GLU A 70 -1.17 10.19 2.26
C GLU A 70 -0.45 10.74 3.49
N MET A 71 -0.50 10.01 4.62
CA MET A 71 0.14 10.40 5.88
C MET A 71 1.56 9.87 6.08
N ILE A 72 1.97 8.83 5.35
CA ILE A 72 3.31 8.21 5.43
C ILE A 72 4.32 8.90 4.51
#